data_AF-A0A126Z843-F1
#
_entry.id   AF-A0A126Z843-F1
#
_cell.length_a   1.000
_cell.length_b   1.000
_cell.length_c   1.000
_cell.angle_alpha   90.00
_cell.angle_beta   90.00
_cell.angle_gamma   90.00
#
_symmetry.space_group_name_H-M   'P 1'
#
loop_
_entity.id
_entity.type
_entity.pdbx_description
1 polymer ?
#
loop_
_entity_poly.entity_id
_entity_poly.type
_entity_poly.pdbx_seq_one_letter_code
_entity_poly.pdbx_strand_id
1 'polypeptide(L)'
;MMPVSSPLDENLANALWLHTQFARRQLDAAVLAASEVDALIRQALTSNDDVHTIADASFVDGPLLEYVAQGGNTLAFFSSQLDKAAEEESDA
;
A
#
# COMPACT_ATOMS: atom_id res chain seq x y z
N MET A 1 -14.99 -24.78 36.49
CA MET A 1 -14.65 -23.35 36.57
C MET A 1 -14.23 -22.92 35.18
N MET A 2 -15.01 -22.07 34.51
CA MET A 2 -14.59 -21.45 33.25
C MET A 2 -13.73 -20.22 33.60
N PRO A 3 -12.63 -19.94 32.87
CA PRO A 3 -11.81 -18.76 33.13
C PRO A 3 -12.65 -17.51 32.91
N VAL A 4 -12.79 -16.69 33.95
CA VAL A 4 -13.35 -15.34 33.83
C VAL A 4 -12.26 -14.51 33.16
N SER A 5 -12.39 -14.27 31.86
CA SER A 5 -11.58 -13.27 31.17
C SER A 5 -11.74 -11.96 31.94
N SER A 6 -10.63 -11.46 32.50
CA SER A 6 -10.64 -10.14 33.11
C SER A 6 -11.09 -9.13 32.05
N PRO A 7 -12.02 -8.22 32.36
CA PRO A 7 -12.47 -7.23 31.40
C PRO A 7 -11.28 -6.44 30.86
N LEU A 8 -11.29 -6.16 29.56
CA LEU A 8 -10.25 -5.35 28.90
C LEU A 8 -10.12 -4.03 29.64
N ASP A 9 -8.90 -3.68 30.07
CA ASP A 9 -8.61 -2.40 30.74
C ASP A 9 -9.10 -1.22 29.88
N GLU A 10 -9.81 -0.27 30.50
CA GLU A 10 -10.44 0.83 29.75
C GLU A 10 -9.42 1.69 29.00
N ASN A 11 -8.22 1.89 29.56
CA ASN A 11 -7.17 2.64 28.85
C ASN A 11 -6.66 1.87 27.65
N LEU A 12 -6.48 0.54 27.78
CA LEU A 12 -6.11 -0.32 26.66
C LEU A 12 -7.21 -0.37 25.59
N ALA A 13 -8.49 -0.44 25.99
CA ALA A 13 -9.62 -0.42 25.07
C ALA A 13 -9.69 0.89 24.28
N ASN A 14 -9.54 2.02 24.97
CA ASN A 14 -9.53 3.36 24.37
C ASN A 14 -8.33 3.56 23.45
N ALA A 15 -7.14 3.12 23.86
CA ALA A 15 -5.95 3.17 23.03
C ALA A 15 -6.13 2.34 21.75
N LEU A 16 -6.60 1.10 21.88
CA LEU A 16 -6.85 0.22 20.74
C LEU A 16 -7.83 0.85 19.75
N TRP A 17 -8.94 1.42 20.25
CA TRP A 17 -9.88 2.14 19.41
C TRP A 17 -9.24 3.32 18.69
N LEU A 18 -8.55 4.22 19.42
CA LEU A 18 -7.90 5.40 18.85
C LEU A 18 -6.87 5.04 17.77
N HIS A 19 -6.00 4.07 18.06
CA HIS A 19 -4.97 3.63 17.13
C HIS A 19 -5.56 2.96 15.90
N THR A 20 -6.65 2.19 16.05
CA THR A 20 -7.36 1.60 14.91
C THR A 20 -7.98 2.67 14.01
N GLN A 21 -8.61 3.70 14.60
CA GLN A 21 -9.16 4.82 13.83
C GLN A 21 -8.06 5.60 13.11
N PHE A 22 -6.91 5.80 13.74
CA PHE A 22 -5.77 6.46 13.13
C PHE A 22 -5.18 5.64 11.98
N ALA A 23 -4.96 4.34 12.19
CA ALA A 23 -4.50 3.42 11.15
C ALA A 23 -5.46 3.41 9.94
N ARG A 24 -6.78 3.42 10.20
CA ARG A 24 -7.78 3.49 9.12
C ARG A 24 -7.65 4.75 8.28
N ARG A 25 -7.48 5.92 8.92
CA ARG A 25 -7.30 7.20 8.19
C ARG A 25 -6.04 7.21 7.34
N GLN A 26 -4.94 6.65 7.85
CA GLN A 26 -3.72 6.54 7.07
C GLN A 26 -3.91 5.61 5.86
N LEU A 27 -4.59 4.49 6.04
CA LEU A 27 -4.92 3.58 4.94
C LEU A 27 -5.78 4.27 3.88
N ASP A 28 -6.85 4.96 4.28
CA ASP A 28 -7.73 5.67 3.32
C ASP A 28 -6.95 6.74 2.53
N ALA A 29 -6.03 7.47 3.19
CA ALA A 29 -5.15 8.43 2.52
C ALA A 29 -4.17 7.78 1.54
N ALA A 30 -3.56 6.65 1.94
CA ALA A 30 -2.64 5.89 1.08
C ALA A 30 -3.37 5.34 -0.16
N VAL A 31 -4.60 4.83 0.01
CA VAL A 31 -5.44 4.35 -1.10
C VAL A 31 -5.75 5.48 -2.09
N LEU A 32 -6.11 6.66 -1.60
CA LEU A 32 -6.37 7.83 -2.45
C LEU A 32 -5.11 8.23 -3.24
N ALA A 33 -3.98 8.36 -2.56
CA ALA A 33 -2.71 8.72 -3.19
C ALA A 33 -2.29 7.69 -4.25
N ALA A 34 -2.42 6.39 -3.96
CA ALA A 34 -2.14 5.33 -4.93
C ALA A 34 -3.04 5.43 -6.18
N SER A 35 -4.33 5.72 -6.00
CA SER A 35 -5.26 5.92 -7.12
C SER A 35 -4.92 7.15 -7.97
N GLU A 36 -4.41 8.23 -7.36
CA GLU A 36 -3.95 9.42 -8.10
C GLU A 36 -2.71 9.09 -8.93
N VAL A 37 -1.76 8.33 -8.35
CA VAL A 37 -0.58 7.83 -9.07
C VAL A 37 -1.00 6.94 -10.25
N ASP A 38 -1.94 6.01 -10.06
CA ASP A 38 -2.44 5.16 -11.14
C ASP A 38 -3.03 5.97 -12.30
N ALA A 39 -3.77 7.04 -12.00
CA ALA A 39 -4.34 7.93 -13.00
C ALA A 39 -3.24 8.64 -13.81
N LEU A 40 -2.20 9.16 -13.12
CA LEU A 40 -1.07 9.83 -13.75
C LEU A 40 -0.23 8.88 -14.61
N ILE A 41 0.04 7.66 -14.12
CA ILE A 41 0.77 6.64 -14.88
C ILE A 41 0.01 6.29 -16.15
N ARG A 42 -1.30 6.02 -16.05
CA ARG A 42 -2.13 5.69 -17.22
C ARG A 42 -2.18 6.85 -18.21
N GLN A 43 -2.28 8.08 -17.73
CA GLN A 43 -2.22 9.26 -18.59
C GLN A 43 -0.87 9.37 -19.32
N ALA A 44 0.24 9.14 -18.60
CA ALA A 44 1.58 9.15 -19.19
C ALA A 44 1.72 8.05 -20.26
N LEU A 45 1.26 6.83 -19.98
CA LEU A 45 1.29 5.69 -20.90
C LEU A 45 0.40 5.91 -22.15
N THR A 46 -0.69 6.68 -22.04
CA THR A 46 -1.47 7.07 -23.22
C THR A 46 -0.79 8.13 -24.08
N SER A 47 0.13 8.90 -23.51
CA SER A 47 0.84 9.98 -24.20
C SER A 47 2.19 9.56 -24.76
N ASN A 48 2.81 8.54 -24.15
CA ASN A 48 4.08 7.95 -24.54
C ASN A 48 3.97 6.42 -24.45
N ASP A 49 4.31 5.73 -25.55
CA ASP A 49 4.20 4.26 -25.62
C ASP A 49 5.35 3.53 -24.87
N ASP A 50 6.36 4.25 -24.38
CA ASP A 50 7.54 3.65 -23.75
C ASP A 50 7.62 3.91 -22.24
N VAL A 51 7.55 2.81 -21.48
CA VAL A 51 7.68 2.78 -20.02
C VAL A 51 9.03 3.30 -19.55
N HIS A 52 10.13 2.98 -20.26
CA HIS A 52 11.47 3.39 -19.84
C HIS A 52 11.65 4.90 -19.92
N THR A 53 11.20 5.52 -21.00
CA THR A 53 11.20 6.98 -21.15
C THR A 53 10.42 7.66 -20.02
N ILE A 54 9.27 7.11 -19.61
CA ILE A 54 8.47 7.65 -18.51
C ILE A 54 9.22 7.49 -17.17
N ALA A 55 9.81 6.32 -16.91
CA ALA A 55 10.59 6.06 -15.71
C ALA A 55 11.74 7.06 -15.55
N ASP A 56 12.54 7.22 -16.60
CA ASP A 56 13.71 8.11 -16.60
C ASP A 56 13.32 9.58 -16.39
N ALA A 57 12.21 10.03 -16.98
CA ALA A 57 11.75 11.41 -16.88
C ALA A 57 11.09 11.73 -15.53
N SER A 58 10.43 10.75 -14.90
CA SER A 58 9.65 10.95 -13.68
C SER A 58 10.34 10.44 -12.41
N PHE A 59 11.45 9.72 -12.54
CA PHE A 59 12.12 9.01 -11.45
C PHE A 59 11.21 7.99 -10.74
N VAL A 60 10.15 7.54 -11.42
CA VAL A 60 9.26 6.49 -10.93
C VAL A 60 9.88 5.13 -11.26
N ASP A 61 9.76 4.18 -10.34
CA ASP A 61 10.25 2.82 -10.54
C ASP A 61 9.63 2.18 -11.80
N GLY A 62 10.47 1.76 -12.73
CA GLY A 62 10.07 1.04 -13.94
C GLY A 62 9.14 -0.16 -13.67
N PRO A 63 9.45 -1.04 -12.69
CA PRO A 63 8.58 -2.15 -12.34
C PRO A 63 7.15 -1.75 -11.94
N LEU A 64 6.97 -0.61 -11.28
CA LEU A 64 5.64 -0.10 -10.94
C LEU A 64 4.88 0.30 -12.22
N LEU A 65 5.54 1.02 -13.13
CA LEU A 65 4.95 1.45 -14.39
C LEU A 65 4.55 0.25 -15.26
N GLU A 66 5.42 -0.76 -15.37
CA GLU A 66 5.12 -2.01 -16.08
C GLU A 66 3.92 -2.75 -15.48
N TYR A 67 3.86 -2.82 -14.15
CA TYR A 67 2.77 -3.49 -13.45
C TYR A 67 1.42 -2.81 -13.72
N VAL A 68 1.38 -1.47 -13.69
CA VAL A 68 0.17 -0.69 -14.00
C VAL A 68 -0.17 -0.80 -15.49
N ALA A 69 0.83 -0.80 -16.39
CA ALA A 69 0.63 -0.98 -17.83
C ALA A 69 -0.01 -2.34 -18.17
N GLN A 70 0.27 -3.37 -17.38
CA GLN A 70 -0.33 -4.71 -17.51
C GLN A 70 -1.73 -4.82 -16.89
N GLY A 71 -2.29 -3.73 -16.37
CA GLY A 71 -3.63 -3.69 -15.77
C GLY A 71 -3.64 -3.74 -14.24
N GLY A 72 -2.47 -3.74 -13.60
CA GLY A 72 -2.33 -3.62 -12.15
C GLY A 72 -2.69 -2.22 -11.60
N ASN A 73 -2.44 -2.05 -10.31
CA ASN A 73 -2.56 -0.78 -9.60
C ASN A 73 -1.44 -0.62 -8.55
N THR A 74 -1.16 0.63 -8.19
CA THR A 74 -0.05 1.03 -7.33
C THR A 74 -0.16 0.42 -5.94
N LEU A 75 -1.37 0.33 -5.38
CA LEU A 75 -1.58 -0.24 -4.06
C LEU A 75 -1.23 -1.74 -4.03
N ALA A 76 -1.72 -2.51 -5.01
CA ALA A 76 -1.44 -3.94 -5.12
C ALA A 76 0.05 -4.22 -5.37
N PHE A 77 0.72 -3.38 -6.16
CA PHE A 77 2.16 -3.45 -6.36
C PHE A 77 2.90 -3.36 -5.03
N PHE A 78 2.66 -2.30 -4.25
CA PHE A 78 3.34 -2.13 -2.96
C PHE A 78 3.00 -3.21 -1.94
N SER A 79 1.73 -3.65 -1.87
CA SER A 79 1.36 -4.78 -1.01
C SER A 79 2.16 -6.04 -1.34
N SER A 80 2.33 -6.38 -2.62
CA SER A 80 3.11 -7.56 -3.03
C SER A 80 4.60 -7.47 -2.67
N GLN A 81 5.16 -6.26 -2.59
CA GLN A 81 6.54 -6.04 -2.19
C GLN A 81 6.71 -6.15 -0.67
N LEU A 82 5.69 -5.74 0.10
CA LEU A 82 5.66 -5.94 1.54
C LEU A 82 5.59 -7.43 1.90
N ASP A 83 4.77 -8.20 1.19
CA ASP A 83 4.65 -9.65 1.41
C ASP A 83 5.99 -10.36 1.17
N LYS A 84 6.69 -10.03 0.08
CA LYS A 84 8.02 -10.59 -0.21
C LYS A 84 9.06 -10.23 0.85
N ALA A 85 9.07 -8.97 1.30
CA ALA A 85 10.01 -8.54 2.34
C ALA A 85 9.77 -9.30 3.66
N ALA A 86 8.51 -9.58 4.00
CA ALA A 86 8.16 -10.36 5.18
C ALA A 86 8.58 -11.84 5.08
N GLU A 87 8.50 -12.43 3.88
CA GLU A 87 8.99 -13.79 3.62
C GLU A 87 10.52 -13.88 3.75
N GLU A 88 11.25 -12.91 3.19
CA GLU A 88 12.72 -12.85 3.26
C GLU A 88 13.25 -12.66 4.69
N GLU A 89 12.56 -11.91 5.54
CA GLU A 89 12.91 -11.76 6.97
C GLU A 89 12.62 -13.01 7.81
N SER A 90 11.67 -13.86 7.39
CA SER A 90 11.34 -15.10 8.10
C SER A 90 12.33 -16.24 7.83
N ASP A 91 13.08 -16.16 6.72
CA ASP A 91 14.04 -17.18 6.28
C ASP A 91 15.51 -16.84 6.63
N ALA A 92 15.78 -15.66 7.21
CA ALA A 92 17.10 -15.16 7.60
C ALA A 92 17.44 -15.40 9.09
#